data_AF-A0A973RF99-F1
#
_entry.id   AF-A0A973RF99-F1
#
_cell.length_a   1.000
_cell.length_b   1.000
_cell.length_c   1.000
_cell.angle_alpha   90.00
_cell.angle_beta   90.00
_cell.angle_gamma   90.00
#
_symmetry.space_group_name_H-M   'P 1'
#
loop_
_entity.id
_entity.type
_entity.pdbx_description
1 polymer ?
#
loop_
_entity_poly.entity_id
_entity_poly.type
_entity_poly.pdbx_seq_one_letter_code
_entity_poly.pdbx_strand_id
1 'polypeptide(L)'
;MNPWLEVLDRIEAGDDEDLVTFLGGLSDLGRRAVAVQLPGHLAEELLGGFQARWEIEDLATGYRLAGAACFTGSQQVAAWLNRRELRQPRDPEQDAVRVMSLLRRHPVEWRRDLAVRLLSRLRPPTSGRRRWRRVEGVPGWELAAALMSETGVEPPDDDVFVAGWVWRTALRRRGDGPGLAGDPLLDYVLPRLFLARGVAGPLAVGGAAGVLGELAVLAGEGRVPRGTLIDGCARRFLVGGQEAEIAPFVLLWRMLRPEPEEIPALDFVRLLPSAAPPLAQLALEELGRAESAGLLDDELFAEAVESLAYRPEKKLLQSVVQWVARTPAPRSGVAAPALAAVFDAHAPALRERAVR
;
A
#
# COMPACT_ATOMS: atom_id res chain seq x y z
N MET A 1 32.35 36.20 4.76
CA MET A 1 32.07 34.77 4.52
C MET A 1 30.93 34.70 3.53
N ASN A 2 31.08 33.95 2.43
CA ASN A 2 30.03 33.83 1.42
C ASN A 2 29.08 32.70 1.84
N PRO A 3 27.84 33.01 2.28
CA PRO A 3 26.92 31.99 2.80
C PRO A 3 26.53 30.94 1.74
N TRP A 4 26.64 31.27 0.45
CA TRP A 4 26.38 30.32 -0.63
C TRP A 4 27.45 29.23 -0.71
N LEU A 5 28.74 29.60 -0.70
CA LEU A 5 29.85 28.64 -0.80
C LEU A 5 29.86 27.69 0.40
N GLU A 6 29.62 28.22 1.61
CA GLU A 6 29.56 27.41 2.83
C GLU A 6 28.42 26.39 2.83
N VAL A 7 27.27 26.70 2.20
CA VAL A 7 26.19 25.73 2.02
C VAL A 7 26.58 24.67 1.01
N LEU A 8 27.19 25.08 -0.12
CA LEU A 8 27.59 24.17 -1.18
C LEU A 8 28.63 23.16 -0.70
N ASP A 9 29.69 23.63 -0.03
CA ASP A 9 30.75 22.77 0.51
C ASP A 9 30.18 21.68 1.45
N ARG A 10 29.15 22.03 2.24
CA ARG A 10 28.48 21.08 3.15
C ARG A 10 27.57 20.10 2.43
N ILE A 11 26.88 20.54 1.37
CA ILE A 11 26.09 19.64 0.52
C ILE A 11 27.03 18.62 -0.12
N GLU A 12 28.14 19.06 -0.71
CA GLU A 12 29.12 18.18 -1.36
C GLU A 12 29.82 17.23 -0.37
N ALA A 13 30.07 17.69 0.86
CA ALA A 13 30.62 16.85 1.92
C ALA A 13 29.63 15.77 2.41
N GLY A 14 28.32 15.95 2.18
CA GLY A 14 27.28 15.03 2.65
C GLY A 14 27.06 15.02 4.17
N ASP A 15 27.52 16.06 4.88
CA ASP A 15 27.30 16.22 6.32
C ASP A 15 25.97 16.93 6.58
N ASP A 16 24.89 16.15 6.58
CA ASP A 16 23.53 16.66 6.77
C ASP A 16 23.33 17.37 8.13
N GLU A 17 24.03 16.95 9.19
CA GLU A 17 23.84 17.49 10.54
C GLU A 17 24.54 18.85 10.70
N ASP A 18 25.77 18.98 10.20
CA ASP A 18 26.45 20.27 10.14
C ASP A 18 25.69 21.25 9.24
N LEU A 19 25.15 20.77 8.11
CA LEU A 19 24.31 21.56 7.22
C LEU A 19 23.04 22.08 7.91
N VAL A 20 22.30 21.24 8.64
CA VAL A 20 21.12 21.66 9.41
C VAL A 20 21.49 22.75 10.43
N THR A 21 22.59 22.55 11.15
CA THR A 21 23.07 23.50 12.17
C THR A 21 23.41 24.85 11.54
N PHE A 22 24.18 24.83 10.45
CA PHE A 22 24.57 26.03 9.71
C PHE A 22 23.34 26.77 9.14
N LEU A 23 22.44 26.05 8.48
CA LEU A 23 21.20 26.59 7.93
C LEU A 23 20.26 27.13 9.02
N GLY A 24 20.30 26.58 10.23
CA GLY A 24 19.60 27.10 11.40
C GLY A 24 20.11 28.47 11.83
N GLY A 25 21.43 28.67 11.81
CA GLY A 25 22.10 29.91 12.22
C GLY A 25 22.14 31.03 11.16
N LEU A 26 21.76 30.75 9.90
CA LEU A 26 21.81 31.75 8.83
C LEU A 26 20.86 32.93 9.07
N SER A 27 21.39 34.15 8.87
CA SER A 27 20.61 35.38 8.82
C SER A 27 19.69 35.43 7.59
N ASP A 28 18.66 36.29 7.62
CA ASP A 28 17.75 36.46 6.48
C ASP A 28 18.45 36.89 5.20
N LEU A 29 19.51 37.70 5.30
CA LEU A 29 20.32 38.08 4.15
C LEU A 29 21.07 36.87 3.60
N GLY A 30 21.65 36.04 4.48
CA GLY A 30 22.32 34.81 4.09
C GLY A 30 21.38 33.81 3.40
N ARG A 31 20.18 33.62 3.96
CA ARG A 31 19.13 32.77 3.36
C ARG A 31 18.72 33.27 1.98
N ARG A 32 18.52 34.58 1.81
CA ARG A 32 18.21 35.17 0.50
C ARG A 32 19.34 34.98 -0.50
N ALA A 33 20.59 35.15 -0.09
CA ALA A 33 21.76 34.93 -0.95
C ALA A 33 21.83 33.48 -1.46
N VAL A 34 21.62 32.50 -0.57
CA VAL A 34 21.56 31.07 -0.94
C VAL A 34 20.36 30.79 -1.85
N ALA A 35 19.17 31.31 -1.53
CA ALA A 35 17.96 31.09 -2.30
C ALA A 35 18.05 31.58 -3.77
N VAL A 36 18.82 32.64 -4.03
CA VAL A 36 19.04 33.16 -5.39
C VAL A 36 19.91 32.22 -6.22
N GLN A 37 20.95 31.64 -5.62
CA GLN A 37 21.95 30.83 -6.34
C GLN A 37 21.53 29.36 -6.49
N LEU A 38 20.84 28.81 -5.49
CA LEU A 38 20.55 27.37 -5.38
C LEU A 38 19.85 26.77 -6.63
N PRO A 39 18.79 27.38 -7.21
CA PRO A 39 18.16 26.81 -8.41
C PRO A 39 19.03 26.86 -9.66
N GLY A 40 19.86 27.90 -9.79
CA GLY A 40 20.77 28.09 -10.92
C GLY A 40 21.88 27.04 -10.92
N HIS A 41 22.52 26.86 -9.75
CA HIS A 41 23.54 25.84 -9.57
C HIS A 41 23.02 24.43 -9.85
N LEU A 42 21.87 24.04 -9.27
CA LEU A 42 21.26 22.74 -9.56
C LEU A 42 20.95 22.57 -11.07
N ALA A 43 20.52 23.63 -11.76
CA ALA A 43 20.27 23.55 -13.20
C ALA A 43 21.56 23.36 -14.01
N GLU A 44 22.66 24.01 -13.60
CA GLU A 44 23.98 23.90 -14.21
C GLU A 44 24.56 22.49 -14.04
N GLU A 45 24.53 21.93 -12.84
CA GLU A 45 24.98 20.55 -12.58
C GLU A 45 24.23 19.53 -13.44
N LEU A 46 22.92 19.73 -13.63
CA LEU A 46 22.10 18.83 -14.44
C LEU A 46 22.42 18.88 -15.94
N LEU A 47 23.18 19.88 -16.42
CA LEU A 47 23.71 19.89 -17.79
C LEU A 47 24.79 18.83 -17.99
N GLY A 48 25.43 18.33 -16.93
CA GLY A 48 26.42 17.26 -16.95
C GLY A 48 25.90 15.88 -17.39
N GLY A 49 24.61 15.78 -17.72
CA GLY A 49 24.01 14.60 -18.33
C GLY A 49 23.56 13.55 -17.31
N PHE A 50 23.67 12.26 -17.67
CA PHE A 50 23.11 11.18 -16.85
C PHE A 50 23.89 10.95 -15.56
N GLN A 51 25.22 11.03 -15.58
CA GLN A 51 26.08 10.80 -14.42
C GLN A 51 25.86 11.86 -13.33
N ALA A 52 25.85 13.15 -13.72
CA ALA A 52 25.58 14.25 -12.80
C ALA A 52 24.20 14.14 -12.13
N ARG A 53 23.19 13.60 -12.83
CA ARG A 53 21.87 13.33 -12.20
C ARG A 53 21.95 12.34 -11.06
N TRP A 54 22.78 11.30 -11.17
CA TRP A 54 22.97 10.34 -10.07
C TRP A 54 23.67 10.96 -8.88
N GLU A 55 24.67 11.80 -9.13
CA GLU A 55 25.38 12.53 -8.08
C GLU A 55 24.43 13.47 -7.34
N ILE A 56 23.57 14.20 -8.06
CA ILE A 56 22.52 15.03 -7.47
C ILE A 56 21.50 14.19 -6.68
N GLU A 57 21.08 13.03 -7.18
CA GLU A 57 20.16 12.15 -6.45
C GLU A 57 20.79 11.64 -5.15
N ASP A 58 22.09 11.33 -5.14
CA ASP A 58 22.83 10.95 -3.92
C ASP A 58 22.97 12.14 -2.94
N LEU A 59 23.03 13.38 -3.44
CA LEU A 59 23.08 14.63 -2.65
C LEU A 59 21.69 15.26 -2.38
N ALA A 60 20.60 14.56 -2.70
CA ALA A 60 19.25 15.13 -2.69
C ALA A 60 18.87 15.73 -1.32
N THR A 61 19.27 15.09 -0.21
CA THR A 61 18.99 15.57 1.15
C THR A 61 19.55 16.98 1.36
N GLY A 62 20.83 17.22 1.04
CA GLY A 62 21.45 18.54 1.22
C GLY A 62 20.75 19.64 0.44
N TYR A 63 20.42 19.39 -0.83
CA TYR A 63 19.64 20.32 -1.66
C TYR A 63 18.24 20.59 -1.10
N ARG A 64 17.56 19.58 -0.55
CA ARG A 64 16.24 19.73 0.08
C ARG A 64 16.31 20.58 1.34
N LEU A 65 17.30 20.34 2.20
CA LEU A 65 17.54 21.11 3.42
C LEU A 65 17.81 22.59 3.10
N ALA A 66 18.71 22.86 2.16
CA ALA A 66 19.01 24.22 1.71
C ALA A 66 17.75 24.93 1.16
N GLY A 67 16.96 24.25 0.31
CA GLY A 67 15.72 24.81 -0.21
C GLY A 67 14.68 25.10 0.87
N ALA A 68 14.48 24.17 1.81
CA ALA A 68 13.54 24.33 2.91
C ALA A 68 13.94 25.47 3.86
N ALA A 69 15.25 25.64 4.13
CA ALA A 69 15.76 26.68 5.02
C ALA A 69 15.85 28.07 4.37
N CYS A 70 16.03 28.15 3.05
CA CYS A 70 16.35 29.42 2.40
C CYS A 70 15.18 30.03 1.61
N PHE A 71 14.26 29.22 1.10
CA PHE A 71 13.05 29.75 0.47
C PHE A 71 12.04 30.28 1.48
N THR A 72 11.28 31.28 1.06
CA THR A 72 10.33 32.00 1.93
C THR A 72 8.88 31.59 1.67
N GLY A 73 8.53 31.24 0.43
CA GLY A 73 7.17 30.83 0.06
C GLY A 73 6.95 29.33 0.17
N SER A 74 5.85 28.92 0.79
CA SER A 74 5.39 27.52 0.87
C SER A 74 5.24 26.88 -0.52
N GLN A 75 4.71 27.63 -1.50
CA GLN A 75 4.63 27.18 -2.90
C GLN A 75 6.01 26.93 -3.51
N GLN A 76 6.98 27.81 -3.23
CA GLN A 76 8.35 27.68 -3.75
C GLN A 76 9.04 26.46 -3.14
N VAL A 77 8.92 26.28 -1.82
CA VAL A 77 9.43 25.10 -1.11
C VAL A 77 8.78 23.83 -1.65
N ALA A 78 7.45 23.80 -1.80
CA ALA A 78 6.75 22.65 -2.37
C ALA A 78 7.21 22.35 -3.81
N ALA A 79 7.45 23.36 -4.64
CA ALA A 79 7.98 23.18 -5.99
C ALA A 79 9.41 22.61 -5.99
N TRP A 80 10.25 23.10 -5.09
CA TRP A 80 11.61 22.61 -4.94
C TRP A 80 11.68 21.15 -4.49
N LEU A 81 11.00 20.82 -3.39
CA LEU A 81 11.02 19.48 -2.80
C LEU A 81 10.39 18.40 -3.70
N ASN A 82 9.54 18.81 -4.64
CA ASN A 82 8.93 17.92 -5.64
C ASN A 82 9.72 17.84 -6.96
N ARG A 83 10.89 18.48 -7.07
CA ARG A 83 11.76 18.27 -8.22
C ARG A 83 12.12 16.79 -8.35
N ARG A 84 12.23 16.32 -9.60
CA ARG A 84 12.37 14.89 -9.91
C ARG A 84 13.62 14.29 -9.26
N GLU A 85 14.69 15.07 -9.21
CA GLU A 85 16.02 14.72 -8.72
C GLU A 85 16.07 14.78 -7.18
N LEU A 86 15.17 15.56 -6.56
CA LEU A 86 15.15 15.80 -5.11
C LEU A 86 14.04 15.04 -4.38
N ARG A 87 13.06 14.47 -5.08
CA ARG A 87 11.88 13.85 -4.44
C ARG A 87 12.18 12.54 -3.71
N GLN A 88 13.36 11.95 -3.91
CA GLN A 88 13.76 10.64 -3.38
C GLN A 88 15.11 10.72 -2.65
N PRO A 89 15.14 11.29 -1.44
CA PRO A 89 16.32 11.20 -0.58
C PRO A 89 16.63 9.73 -0.24
N ARG A 90 17.90 9.46 0.09
CA ARG A 90 18.40 8.12 0.44
C ARG A 90 17.74 7.52 1.69
N ASP A 91 17.45 8.37 2.67
CA ASP A 91 16.72 8.04 3.89
C ASP A 91 15.56 9.04 4.07
N PRO A 92 14.36 8.72 3.56
CA PRO A 92 13.20 9.61 3.62
C PRO A 92 12.73 9.97 5.03
N GLU A 93 12.89 9.07 6.00
CA GLU A 93 12.47 9.31 7.39
C GLU A 93 13.40 10.34 8.05
N GLN A 94 14.72 10.14 7.95
CA GLN A 94 15.69 11.10 8.49
C GLN A 94 15.64 12.44 7.75
N ASP A 95 15.50 12.44 6.42
CA ASP A 95 15.29 13.67 5.63
C ASP A 95 14.06 14.44 6.12
N ALA A 96 12.93 13.76 6.33
CA ALA A 96 11.73 14.39 6.85
C ALA A 96 11.96 15.03 8.22
N VAL A 97 12.62 14.33 9.16
CA VAL A 97 12.95 14.88 10.49
C VAL A 97 13.80 16.15 10.38
N ARG A 98 14.85 16.13 9.55
CA ARG A 98 15.75 17.28 9.35
C ARG A 98 15.07 18.44 8.66
N VAL A 99 14.29 18.19 7.62
CA VAL A 99 13.51 19.24 6.94
C VAL A 99 12.49 19.85 7.90
N MET A 100 11.78 19.02 8.67
CA MET A 100 10.81 19.49 9.68
C MET A 100 11.44 20.43 10.71
N SER A 101 12.65 20.12 11.20
CA SER A 101 13.33 20.97 12.18
C SER A 101 13.56 22.40 11.65
N LEU A 102 13.96 22.53 10.37
CA LEU A 102 14.18 23.80 9.70
C LEU A 102 12.87 24.56 9.40
N LEU A 103 11.78 23.83 9.15
CA LEU A 103 10.48 24.42 8.84
C LEU A 103 9.76 24.99 10.06
N ARG A 104 10.07 24.54 11.29
CA ARG A 104 9.42 25.00 12.54
C ARG A 104 9.50 26.51 12.78
N ARG A 105 10.46 27.21 12.18
CA ARG A 105 10.57 28.68 12.23
C ARG A 105 9.41 29.40 11.54
N HIS A 106 8.71 28.73 10.62
CA HIS A 106 7.60 29.32 9.89
C HIS A 106 6.30 29.27 10.70
N PRO A 107 5.41 30.28 10.54
CA PRO A 107 4.07 30.27 11.13
C PRO A 107 3.30 29.00 10.78
N VAL A 108 2.36 28.61 11.65
CA VAL A 108 1.59 27.36 11.47
C VAL A 108 0.75 27.37 10.19
N GLU A 109 0.21 28.52 9.79
CA GLU A 109 -0.57 28.70 8.57
C GLU A 109 0.28 28.44 7.32
N TRP A 110 1.54 28.88 7.34
CA TRP A 110 2.50 28.62 6.28
C TRP A 110 2.82 27.13 6.17
N ARG A 111 3.03 26.46 7.31
CA ARG A 111 3.32 25.02 7.36
C ARG A 111 2.11 24.20 6.92
N ARG A 112 0.90 24.63 7.27
CA ARG A 112 -0.37 24.06 6.82
C ARG A 112 -0.51 24.14 5.30
N ASP A 113 -0.26 25.31 4.70
CA ASP A 113 -0.30 25.48 3.25
C ASP A 113 0.76 24.62 2.55
N LEU A 114 1.96 24.50 3.11
CA LEU A 114 2.97 23.56 2.61
C LEU A 114 2.50 22.11 2.68
N ALA A 115 1.91 21.67 3.81
CA ALA A 115 1.40 20.31 3.98
C ALA A 115 0.38 19.95 2.89
N VAL A 116 -0.63 20.81 2.67
CA VAL A 116 -1.65 20.62 1.63
C VAL A 116 -1.02 20.52 0.23
N ARG A 117 -0.01 21.34 -0.06
CA ARG A 117 0.70 21.31 -1.35
C ARG A 117 1.52 20.04 -1.56
N LEU A 118 2.12 19.51 -0.50
CA LEU A 118 2.89 18.27 -0.58
C LEU A 118 1.97 17.06 -0.72
N LEU A 119 0.90 17.00 0.07
CA LEU A 119 -0.12 15.95 -0.01
C LEU A 119 -0.75 15.87 -1.41
N SER A 120 -1.17 17.01 -1.98
CA SER A 120 -1.75 17.06 -3.35
C SER A 120 -0.75 16.68 -4.46
N ARG A 121 0.55 16.66 -4.17
CA ARG A 121 1.62 16.32 -5.11
C ARG A 121 2.16 14.91 -4.94
N LEU A 122 1.66 14.14 -3.99
CA LEU A 122 2.02 12.72 -3.88
C LEU A 122 1.68 11.99 -5.18
N ARG A 123 2.56 11.08 -5.59
CA ARG A 123 2.40 10.30 -6.82
C ARG A 123 2.67 8.83 -6.53
N PRO A 124 1.93 7.91 -7.18
CA PRO A 124 2.22 6.49 -7.06
C PRO A 124 3.69 6.22 -7.45
N PRO A 125 4.35 5.22 -6.83
CA PRO A 125 5.65 4.80 -7.29
C PRO A 125 5.56 4.42 -8.77
N THR A 126 6.40 5.05 -9.60
CA THR A 126 6.44 4.72 -11.02
C THR A 126 6.98 3.31 -11.19
N SER A 127 6.12 2.36 -11.59
CA SER A 127 6.47 0.98 -11.91
C SER A 127 7.25 0.93 -13.23
N GLY A 128 8.52 1.35 -13.20
CA GLY A 128 9.46 1.22 -14.31
C GLY A 128 10.38 0.02 -14.09
N ARG A 129 10.54 -0.84 -15.11
CA ARG A 129 11.39 -2.05 -15.16
C ARG A 129 12.91 -1.83 -14.96
N ARG A 130 13.33 -0.75 -14.32
CA ARG A 130 14.74 -0.47 -14.02
C ARG A 130 14.84 0.02 -12.58
N ARG A 131 15.20 -0.86 -11.64
CA ARG A 131 15.65 -0.42 -10.32
C ARG A 131 16.51 -1.46 -9.63
N TRP A 132 17.81 -1.42 -9.92
CA TRP A 132 18.85 -2.03 -9.08
C TRP A 132 19.22 -1.16 -7.86
N ARG A 133 18.45 -0.09 -7.59
CA ARG A 133 18.53 0.68 -6.34
C ARG A 133 17.12 0.99 -5.85
N ARG A 134 16.74 0.34 -4.75
CA ARG A 134 15.87 0.81 -3.66
C ARG A 134 15.09 2.09 -3.99
N VAL A 135 13.82 1.97 -4.36
CA VAL A 135 12.78 2.64 -3.57
C VAL A 135 11.53 1.79 -3.69
N GLU A 136 11.19 1.21 -2.56
CA GLU A 136 9.90 0.67 -2.20
C GLU A 136 9.21 1.84 -1.46
N GLY A 137 8.10 2.41 -1.96
CA GLY A 137 7.44 3.58 -1.33
C GLY A 137 6.98 4.74 -2.22
N VAL A 138 6.18 5.65 -1.64
CA VAL A 138 5.66 6.89 -2.26
C VAL A 138 6.63 8.06 -1.97
N PRO A 139 7.27 8.66 -2.99
CA PRO A 139 8.20 9.77 -2.80
C PRO A 139 7.57 10.97 -2.07
N GLY A 140 8.27 11.52 -1.08
CA GLY A 140 7.82 12.68 -0.31
C GLY A 140 6.72 12.40 0.73
N TRP A 141 6.28 11.15 0.88
CA TRP A 141 5.22 10.78 1.81
C TRP A 141 5.59 11.09 3.27
N GLU A 142 6.80 10.72 3.73
CA GLU A 142 7.24 10.93 5.12
C GLU A 142 7.14 12.40 5.56
N LEU A 143 7.67 13.31 4.75
CA LEU A 143 7.61 14.74 5.04
C LEU A 143 6.18 15.27 5.01
N ALA A 144 5.36 14.82 4.05
CA ALA A 144 3.96 15.25 3.94
C ALA A 144 3.14 14.78 5.15
N ALA A 145 3.30 13.52 5.56
CA ALA A 145 2.63 12.93 6.72
C ALA A 145 3.10 13.55 8.04
N ALA A 146 4.39 13.86 8.18
CA ALA A 146 4.93 14.56 9.34
C ALA A 146 4.36 15.99 9.47
N LEU A 147 4.34 16.76 8.38
CA LEU A 147 3.74 18.09 8.36
C LEU A 147 2.24 18.05 8.65
N MET A 148 1.52 17.10 8.06
CA MET A 148 0.10 16.88 8.31
C MET A 148 -0.17 16.62 9.78
N SER A 149 0.59 15.71 10.39
CA SER A 149 0.47 15.36 11.81
C SER A 149 0.80 16.55 12.73
N GLU A 150 1.81 17.36 12.41
CA GLU A 150 2.18 18.53 13.22
C GLU A 150 1.19 19.70 13.07
N THR A 151 0.55 19.86 11.91
CA THR A 151 -0.32 21.01 11.60
C THR A 151 -1.82 20.74 11.73
N GLY A 152 -2.18 19.47 11.96
CA GLY A 152 -3.57 19.01 12.07
C GLY A 152 -4.34 19.10 10.74
N VAL A 153 -3.64 19.04 9.60
CA VAL A 153 -4.29 18.96 8.29
C VAL A 153 -4.99 17.61 8.19
N GLU A 154 -6.22 17.62 7.69
CA GLU A 154 -6.95 16.38 7.45
C GLU A 154 -6.22 15.55 6.37
N PRO A 155 -6.02 14.24 6.60
CA PRO A 155 -5.38 13.41 5.59
C PRO A 155 -6.21 13.40 4.29
N PRO A 156 -5.56 13.33 3.12
CA PRO A 156 -6.28 13.32 1.86
C PRO A 156 -7.05 12.01 1.70
N ASP A 157 -8.18 12.09 1.00
CA ASP A 157 -8.99 10.94 0.62
C ASP A 157 -8.49 10.36 -0.72
N ASP A 158 -7.21 9.93 -0.75
CA ASP A 158 -6.59 9.38 -1.95
C ASP A 158 -5.85 8.06 -1.70
N ASP A 159 -5.87 7.20 -2.72
CA ASP A 159 -5.23 5.87 -2.69
C ASP A 159 -3.70 5.94 -2.53
N VAL A 160 -3.08 7.02 -3.00
CA VAL A 160 -1.62 7.18 -2.99
C VAL A 160 -1.12 7.39 -1.57
N PHE A 161 -1.85 8.17 -0.78
CA PHE A 161 -1.58 8.40 0.62
C PHE A 161 -1.70 7.10 1.42
N VAL A 162 -2.77 6.34 1.17
CA VAL A 162 -2.98 5.02 1.80
C VAL A 162 -1.85 4.07 1.42
N ALA A 163 -1.51 3.95 0.13
CA ALA A 163 -0.40 3.10 -0.32
C ALA A 163 0.95 3.52 0.27
N GLY A 164 1.20 4.83 0.42
CA GLY A 164 2.39 5.35 1.07
C GLY A 164 2.49 4.96 2.54
N TRP A 165 1.38 5.02 3.28
CA TRP A 165 1.31 4.56 4.67
C TRP A 165 1.61 3.06 4.79
N VAL A 166 1.05 2.23 3.90
CA VAL A 166 1.32 0.78 3.91
C VAL A 166 2.79 0.51 3.60
N TRP A 167 3.39 1.22 2.63
CA TRP A 167 4.81 1.09 2.32
C TRP A 167 5.69 1.42 3.53
N ARG A 168 5.45 2.55 4.20
CA ARG A 168 6.20 2.91 5.43
C ARG A 168 6.08 1.81 6.47
N THR A 169 4.86 1.34 6.72
CA THR A 169 4.60 0.29 7.72
C THR A 169 5.29 -1.02 7.37
N ALA A 170 5.29 -1.40 6.08
CA ALA A 170 5.89 -2.63 5.60
C ALA A 170 7.43 -2.60 5.60
N LEU A 171 8.03 -1.43 5.41
CA LEU A 171 9.48 -1.23 5.34
C LEU A 171 10.12 -0.85 6.67
N ARG A 172 9.31 -0.49 7.67
CA ARG A 172 9.75 -0.22 9.03
C ARG A 172 10.59 -1.38 9.54
N ARG A 173 11.79 -1.09 10.07
CA ARG A 173 12.62 -2.14 10.66
C ARG A 173 11.96 -2.63 11.95
N ARG A 174 12.04 -3.93 12.21
CA ARG A 174 11.55 -4.49 13.48
C ARG A 174 12.25 -3.81 14.65
N GLY A 175 11.47 -3.18 15.53
CA GLY A 175 11.97 -2.45 16.71
C GLY A 175 11.98 -0.93 16.56
N ASP A 176 11.78 -0.39 15.35
CA ASP A 176 11.70 1.06 15.13
C ASP A 176 10.27 1.56 15.40
N GLY A 177 10.11 2.42 16.40
CA GLY A 177 8.85 3.13 16.69
C GLY A 177 7.71 2.28 17.26
N PRO A 178 6.54 2.90 17.53
CA PRO A 178 5.35 2.15 17.89
C PRO A 178 4.96 1.24 16.71
N GLY A 179 4.68 -0.03 16.99
CA GLY A 179 4.06 -0.95 16.04
C GLY A 179 2.72 -0.42 15.54
N LEU A 180 2.03 -1.17 14.67
CA LEU A 180 0.77 -0.72 14.09
C LEU A 180 -0.27 -0.24 15.13
N ALA A 181 -0.28 -0.85 16.33
CA ALA A 181 -1.16 -0.51 17.45
C ALA A 181 -1.11 0.98 17.87
N GLY A 182 0.08 1.59 17.81
CA GLY A 182 0.32 2.96 18.27
C GLY A 182 0.40 3.97 17.13
N ASP A 183 0.09 3.55 15.89
CA ASP A 183 0.10 4.44 14.75
C ASP A 183 -1.16 5.32 14.71
N PRO A 184 -1.04 6.66 14.72
CA PRO A 184 -2.18 7.56 14.76
C PRO A 184 -3.02 7.55 13.48
N LEU A 185 -2.48 7.03 12.36
CA LEU A 185 -3.20 6.95 11.09
C LEU A 185 -3.93 5.62 10.90
N LEU A 186 -3.74 4.64 11.80
CA LEU A 186 -4.36 3.33 11.67
C LEU A 186 -5.88 3.44 11.49
N ASP A 187 -6.57 4.13 12.38
CA ASP A 187 -8.03 4.20 12.35
C ASP A 187 -8.57 4.95 11.11
N TYR A 188 -7.80 5.91 10.58
CA TYR A 188 -8.15 6.64 9.36
C TYR A 188 -7.93 5.80 8.09
N VAL A 189 -6.80 5.08 8.03
CA VAL A 189 -6.37 4.34 6.84
C VAL A 189 -7.08 3.00 6.74
N LEU A 190 -7.39 2.36 7.87
CA LEU A 190 -7.89 0.98 7.88
C LEU A 190 -9.17 0.78 7.05
N PRO A 191 -10.21 1.62 7.12
CA PRO A 191 -11.40 1.45 6.28
C PRO A 191 -11.08 1.59 4.77
N ARG A 192 -10.07 2.40 4.43
CA ARG A 192 -9.66 2.68 3.05
C ARG A 192 -8.71 1.65 2.49
N LEU A 193 -7.98 0.93 3.34
CA LEU A 193 -7.03 -0.10 2.96
C LEU A 193 -7.63 -1.14 2.00
N PHE A 194 -8.91 -1.45 2.18
CA PHE A 194 -9.64 -2.45 1.38
C PHE A 194 -10.22 -1.91 0.07
N LEU A 195 -10.16 -0.60 -0.16
CA LEU A 195 -10.67 0.05 -1.37
C LEU A 195 -9.54 0.65 -2.21
N ALA A 196 -8.46 1.08 -1.55
CA ALA A 196 -7.36 1.77 -2.18
C ALA A 196 -6.56 0.87 -3.14
N ARG A 197 -6.22 1.42 -4.31
CA ARG A 197 -5.32 0.77 -5.28
C ARG A 197 -3.86 0.91 -4.87
N GLY A 198 -3.03 -0.04 -5.30
CA GLY A 198 -1.57 0.03 -5.10
C GLY A 198 -1.09 -0.35 -3.70
N VAL A 199 -1.99 -0.81 -2.82
CA VAL A 199 -1.65 -1.32 -1.48
C VAL A 199 -1.18 -2.77 -1.50
N ALA A 200 -1.53 -3.54 -2.54
CA ALA A 200 -1.26 -4.97 -2.56
C ALA A 200 0.24 -5.29 -2.59
N GLY A 201 1.02 -4.54 -3.36
CA GLY A 201 2.48 -4.64 -3.39
C GLY A 201 3.12 -4.52 -1.99
N PRO A 202 2.92 -3.42 -1.26
CA PRO A 202 3.46 -3.28 0.09
C PRO A 202 2.85 -4.26 1.10
N LEU A 203 1.56 -4.63 1.00
CA LEU A 203 0.97 -5.64 1.88
C LEU A 203 1.60 -7.04 1.70
N ALA A 204 2.13 -7.34 0.50
CA ALA A 204 2.81 -8.61 0.24
C ALA A 204 4.21 -8.66 0.88
N VAL A 205 4.82 -7.51 1.20
CA VAL A 205 6.16 -7.44 1.81
C VAL A 205 6.09 -8.02 3.23
N GLY A 206 6.93 -9.02 3.50
CA GLY A 206 6.96 -9.74 4.77
C GLY A 206 5.79 -10.74 4.97
N GLY A 207 4.78 -10.75 4.10
CA GLY A 207 3.64 -11.65 4.16
C GLY A 207 2.98 -11.70 5.54
N ALA A 208 2.78 -12.91 6.08
CA ALA A 208 2.18 -13.11 7.40
C ALA A 208 3.02 -12.56 8.58
N ALA A 209 4.29 -12.25 8.36
CA ALA A 209 5.18 -11.66 9.36
C ALA A 209 5.31 -10.12 9.23
N GLY A 210 4.64 -9.53 8.24
CA GLY A 210 4.57 -8.09 7.99
C GLY A 210 3.24 -7.48 8.44
N VAL A 211 2.76 -6.48 7.70
CA VAL A 211 1.57 -5.68 8.03
C VAL A 211 0.32 -6.53 8.25
N LEU A 212 0.12 -7.58 7.44
CA LEU A 212 -1.02 -8.48 7.57
C LEU A 212 -1.00 -9.28 8.89
N GLY A 213 0.20 -9.67 9.31
CA GLY A 213 0.48 -10.28 10.61
C GLY A 213 0.04 -9.38 11.76
N GLU A 214 0.52 -8.15 11.73
CA GLU A 214 0.19 -7.16 12.76
C GLU A 214 -1.31 -6.88 12.80
N LEU A 215 -1.99 -6.72 11.66
CA LEU A 215 -3.45 -6.54 11.62
C LEU A 215 -4.22 -7.70 12.25
N ALA A 216 -3.82 -8.95 11.97
CA ALA A 216 -4.47 -10.12 12.57
C ALA A 216 -4.23 -10.20 14.08
N VAL A 217 -3.04 -9.83 14.56
CA VAL A 217 -2.74 -9.74 16.00
C VAL A 217 -3.60 -8.66 16.66
N LEU A 218 -3.67 -7.46 16.08
CA LEU A 218 -4.51 -6.38 16.61
C LEU A 218 -6.00 -6.75 16.65
N ALA A 219 -6.46 -7.58 15.72
CA ALA A 219 -7.82 -8.12 15.74
C ALA A 219 -8.03 -9.13 16.89
N GLY A 220 -7.05 -10.01 17.13
CA GLY A 220 -7.07 -10.93 18.26
C GLY A 220 -6.98 -10.23 19.63
N GLU A 221 -6.27 -9.11 19.69
CA GLU A 221 -6.16 -8.26 20.89
C GLU A 221 -7.35 -7.29 21.07
N GLY A 222 -8.22 -7.17 20.06
CA GLY A 222 -9.40 -6.30 20.10
C GLY A 222 -9.13 -4.81 19.85
N ARG A 223 -7.90 -4.40 19.51
CA ARG A 223 -7.60 -3.01 19.10
C ARG A 223 -8.27 -2.65 17.78
N VAL A 224 -8.40 -3.63 16.90
CA VAL A 224 -9.13 -3.53 15.64
C VAL A 224 -10.30 -4.50 15.69
N PRO A 225 -11.55 -4.08 15.42
CA PRO A 225 -12.66 -5.01 15.38
C PRO A 225 -12.45 -6.05 14.27
N ARG A 226 -12.41 -7.35 14.63
CA ARG A 226 -12.21 -8.45 13.67
C ARG A 226 -13.21 -8.39 12.51
N GLY A 227 -14.48 -8.11 12.80
CA GLY A 227 -15.53 -7.96 11.79
C GLY A 227 -15.20 -6.89 10.74
N THR A 228 -14.58 -5.77 11.12
CA THR A 228 -14.16 -4.72 10.16
C THR A 228 -13.13 -5.24 9.15
N LEU A 229 -12.23 -6.12 9.56
CA LEU A 229 -11.25 -6.71 8.65
C LEU A 229 -11.89 -7.75 7.71
N ILE A 230 -12.82 -8.56 8.24
CA ILE A 230 -13.57 -9.55 7.46
C ILE A 230 -14.43 -8.84 6.40
N ASP A 231 -15.23 -7.85 6.81
CA ASP A 231 -16.06 -7.04 5.93
C ASP A 231 -15.21 -6.31 4.89
N GLY A 232 -14.06 -5.79 5.29
CA GLY A 232 -13.09 -5.16 4.40
C GLY A 232 -12.59 -6.13 3.33
N CYS A 233 -12.16 -7.33 3.71
CA CYS A 233 -11.75 -8.37 2.76
C CYS A 233 -12.88 -8.75 1.80
N ALA A 234 -14.10 -8.98 2.32
CA ALA A 234 -15.26 -9.32 1.50
C ALA A 234 -15.56 -8.24 0.44
N ARG A 235 -15.56 -6.96 0.84
CA ARG A 235 -15.71 -5.82 -0.09
C ARG A 235 -14.60 -5.80 -1.13
N ARG A 236 -13.34 -6.01 -0.73
CA ARG A 236 -12.21 -6.04 -1.66
C ARG A 236 -12.35 -7.18 -2.69
N PHE A 237 -12.84 -8.34 -2.27
CA PHE A 237 -13.07 -9.49 -3.15
C PHE A 237 -14.17 -9.22 -4.17
N LEU A 238 -15.25 -8.54 -3.78
CA LEU A 238 -16.33 -8.12 -4.69
C LEU A 238 -15.85 -7.09 -5.73
N VAL A 239 -14.96 -6.16 -5.35
CA VAL A 239 -14.34 -5.24 -6.30
C VAL A 239 -13.48 -6.00 -7.32
N GLY A 240 -12.92 -7.14 -6.92
CA GLY A 240 -12.07 -7.98 -7.76
C GLY A 240 -10.75 -7.31 -8.13
N GLY A 241 -10.03 -7.93 -9.07
CA GLY A 241 -8.74 -7.45 -9.53
C GLY A 241 -7.85 -8.57 -10.04
N GLN A 242 -6.65 -8.19 -10.45
CA GLN A 242 -5.60 -9.14 -10.81
C GLN A 242 -5.16 -9.95 -9.59
N GLU A 243 -4.59 -11.13 -9.82
CA GLU A 243 -4.15 -12.04 -8.75
C GLU A 243 -3.24 -11.34 -7.72
N ALA A 244 -2.25 -10.58 -8.19
CA ALA A 244 -1.31 -9.86 -7.32
C ALA A 244 -2.00 -8.80 -6.44
N GLU A 245 -3.13 -8.25 -6.89
CA GLU A 245 -3.91 -7.25 -6.15
C GLU A 245 -4.80 -7.86 -5.07
N ILE A 246 -5.14 -9.15 -5.21
CA ILE A 246 -6.09 -9.86 -4.34
C ILE A 246 -5.38 -10.79 -3.35
N ALA A 247 -4.23 -11.36 -3.73
CA ALA A 247 -3.51 -12.34 -2.93
C ALA A 247 -3.21 -11.91 -1.47
N PRO A 248 -2.82 -10.65 -1.17
CA PRO A 248 -2.60 -10.21 0.21
C PRO A 248 -3.88 -10.27 1.06
N PHE A 249 -5.04 -9.98 0.47
CA PHE A 249 -6.33 -10.00 1.17
C PHE A 249 -6.85 -11.43 1.37
N VAL A 250 -6.55 -12.35 0.45
CA VAL A 250 -6.76 -13.80 0.65
C VAL A 250 -5.92 -14.32 1.82
N LEU A 251 -4.67 -13.87 1.94
CA LEU A 251 -3.81 -14.22 3.07
C LEU A 251 -4.38 -13.67 4.39
N LEU A 252 -4.79 -12.39 4.41
CA LEU A 252 -5.41 -11.78 5.58
C LEU A 252 -6.67 -12.54 6.02
N TRP A 253 -7.57 -12.85 5.08
CA TRP A 253 -8.77 -13.64 5.35
C TRP A 253 -8.44 -14.96 6.04
N ARG A 254 -7.48 -15.71 5.50
CA ARG A 254 -7.04 -16.99 6.08
C ARG A 254 -6.45 -16.84 7.49
N MET A 255 -5.79 -15.73 7.79
CA MET A 255 -5.25 -15.44 9.12
C MET A 255 -6.35 -15.12 10.13
N LEU A 256 -7.40 -14.40 9.69
CA LEU A 256 -8.56 -14.06 10.52
C LEU A 256 -9.42 -15.28 10.84
N ARG A 257 -9.33 -16.35 10.04
CA ARG A 257 -10.08 -17.60 10.17
C ARG A 257 -11.57 -17.37 10.46
N PRO A 258 -12.33 -16.69 9.58
CA PRO A 258 -13.74 -16.39 9.84
C PRO A 258 -14.52 -17.65 10.23
N GLU A 259 -15.42 -17.51 11.19
CA GLU A 259 -16.38 -18.56 11.53
C GLU A 259 -17.40 -18.73 10.39
N PRO A 260 -18.03 -19.91 10.25
CA PRO A 260 -18.97 -20.17 9.17
C PRO A 260 -20.09 -19.13 9.04
N GLU A 261 -20.56 -18.56 10.16
CA GLU A 261 -21.59 -17.52 10.22
C GLU A 261 -21.10 -16.15 9.72
N GLU A 262 -19.78 -15.93 9.72
CA GLU A 262 -19.14 -14.69 9.25
C GLU A 262 -18.87 -14.74 7.72
N ILE A 263 -19.13 -15.86 7.05
CA ILE A 263 -18.89 -16.04 5.62
C ILE A 263 -20.06 -15.43 4.82
N PRO A 264 -19.84 -14.42 3.97
CA PRO A 264 -20.89 -13.84 3.14
C PRO A 264 -21.14 -14.75 1.92
N ALA A 265 -21.84 -15.86 2.13
CA ALA A 265 -22.02 -16.94 1.16
C ALA A 265 -22.54 -16.45 -0.20
N LEU A 266 -23.54 -15.57 -0.21
CA LEU A 266 -24.10 -14.98 -1.43
C LEU A 266 -23.03 -14.23 -2.25
N ASP A 267 -22.21 -13.41 -1.60
CA ASP A 267 -21.15 -12.66 -2.27
C ASP A 267 -20.04 -13.58 -2.78
N PHE A 268 -19.76 -14.66 -2.04
CA PHE A 268 -18.80 -15.69 -2.42
C PHE A 268 -19.27 -16.52 -3.61
N VAL A 269 -20.56 -16.79 -3.76
CA VAL A 269 -21.12 -17.41 -4.97
C VAL A 269 -20.95 -16.48 -6.17
N ARG A 270 -21.31 -15.20 -6.00
CA ARG A 270 -21.28 -14.19 -7.07
C ARG A 270 -19.88 -13.88 -7.62
N LEU A 271 -18.83 -14.06 -6.82
CA LEU A 271 -17.45 -13.87 -7.31
C LEU A 271 -16.94 -15.07 -8.12
N LEU A 272 -17.53 -16.27 -7.97
CA LEU A 272 -17.01 -17.50 -8.59
C LEU A 272 -16.82 -17.42 -10.11
N PRO A 273 -17.68 -16.77 -10.92
CA PRO A 273 -17.50 -16.76 -12.37
C PRO A 273 -16.23 -16.03 -12.82
N SER A 274 -15.81 -14.98 -12.12
CA SER A 274 -14.77 -14.05 -12.59
C SER A 274 -13.60 -13.86 -11.63
N ALA A 275 -13.63 -14.44 -10.43
CA ALA A 275 -12.55 -14.31 -9.45
C ALA A 275 -11.22 -14.85 -10.00
N ALA A 276 -10.10 -14.22 -9.62
CA ALA A 276 -8.77 -14.75 -9.88
C ALA A 276 -8.62 -16.15 -9.22
N PRO A 277 -7.81 -17.07 -9.79
CA PRO A 277 -7.80 -18.46 -9.36
C PRO A 277 -7.58 -18.68 -7.84
N PRO A 278 -6.68 -17.95 -7.15
CA PRO A 278 -6.52 -18.11 -5.70
C PRO A 278 -7.76 -17.69 -4.89
N LEU A 279 -8.49 -16.66 -5.34
CA LEU A 279 -9.71 -16.20 -4.71
C LEU A 279 -10.88 -17.17 -4.98
N ALA A 280 -10.99 -17.69 -6.19
CA ALA A 280 -12.00 -18.71 -6.51
C ALA A 280 -11.80 -19.98 -5.67
N GLN A 281 -10.55 -20.39 -5.45
CA GLN A 281 -10.23 -21.52 -4.56
C GLN A 281 -10.60 -21.23 -3.11
N LEU A 282 -10.25 -20.05 -2.58
CA LEU A 282 -10.67 -19.62 -1.24
C LEU A 282 -12.19 -19.65 -1.12
N ALA A 283 -12.90 -19.10 -2.10
CA ALA A 283 -14.35 -19.01 -2.04
C ALA A 283 -15.01 -20.38 -2.02
N LEU A 284 -14.52 -21.33 -2.83
CA LEU A 284 -14.98 -22.71 -2.80
C LEU A 284 -14.72 -23.39 -1.44
N GLU A 285 -13.56 -23.15 -0.83
CA GLU A 285 -13.22 -23.67 0.51
C GLU A 285 -14.19 -23.14 1.58
N GLU A 286 -14.48 -21.84 1.57
CA GLU A 286 -15.37 -21.19 2.55
C GLU A 286 -16.85 -21.56 2.31
N LEU A 287 -17.30 -21.68 1.06
CA LEU A 287 -18.66 -22.17 0.75
C LEU A 287 -18.86 -23.62 1.21
N GLY A 288 -17.82 -24.46 1.09
CA GLY A 288 -17.83 -25.81 1.64
C GLY A 288 -17.95 -25.83 3.17
N ARG A 289 -17.28 -24.90 3.87
CA ARG A 289 -17.43 -24.73 5.32
C ARG A 289 -18.83 -24.26 5.72
N ALA A 290 -19.39 -23.30 5.01
CA ALA A 290 -20.75 -22.81 5.24
C ALA A 290 -21.78 -23.92 4.99
N GLU A 291 -21.60 -24.73 3.94
CA GLU A 291 -22.44 -25.90 3.65
C GLU A 291 -22.36 -26.96 4.75
N SER A 292 -21.15 -27.29 5.22
CA SER A 292 -20.96 -28.25 6.32
C SER A 292 -21.58 -27.77 7.64
N ALA A 293 -21.73 -26.44 7.82
CA ALA A 293 -22.41 -25.84 8.96
C ALA A 293 -23.94 -25.69 8.76
N GLY A 294 -24.48 -26.07 7.59
CA GLY A 294 -25.90 -25.91 7.26
C GLY A 294 -26.33 -24.46 6.99
N LEU A 295 -25.38 -23.58 6.70
CA LEU A 295 -25.59 -22.13 6.46
C LEU A 295 -25.69 -21.76 4.99
N LEU A 296 -25.47 -22.72 4.10
CA LEU A 296 -25.72 -22.57 2.67
C LEU A 296 -27.09 -23.15 2.34
N ASP A 297 -27.93 -22.44 1.60
CA ASP A 297 -29.18 -23.00 1.08
C ASP A 297 -28.98 -23.80 -0.22
N ASP A 298 -30.00 -24.54 -0.63
CA ASP A 298 -29.92 -25.44 -1.78
C ASP A 298 -29.83 -24.66 -3.12
N GLU A 299 -30.41 -23.46 -3.19
CA GLU A 299 -30.39 -22.60 -4.39
C GLU A 299 -28.99 -22.02 -4.62
N LEU A 300 -28.38 -21.43 -3.60
CA LEU A 300 -27.01 -20.92 -3.61
C LEU A 300 -25.98 -22.03 -3.83
N PHE A 301 -26.23 -23.23 -3.31
CA PHE A 301 -25.39 -24.39 -3.60
C PHE A 301 -25.41 -24.76 -5.09
N ALA A 302 -26.60 -24.81 -5.70
CA ALA A 302 -26.75 -25.08 -7.12
C ALA A 302 -26.05 -24.00 -7.97
N GLU A 303 -26.27 -22.73 -7.64
CA GLU A 303 -25.65 -21.58 -8.31
C GLU A 303 -24.12 -21.61 -8.20
N ALA A 304 -23.57 -21.99 -7.05
CA ALA A 304 -22.13 -22.13 -6.86
C ALA A 304 -21.53 -23.21 -7.77
N VAL A 305 -22.17 -24.39 -7.82
CA VAL A 305 -21.70 -25.50 -8.66
C VAL A 305 -21.80 -25.14 -10.14
N GLU A 306 -22.89 -24.51 -10.56
CA GLU A 306 -23.07 -24.02 -11.92
C GLU A 306 -21.99 -22.99 -12.30
N SER A 307 -21.77 -22.00 -11.45
CA SER A 307 -20.74 -20.97 -11.66
C SER A 307 -19.34 -21.55 -11.85
N LEU A 308 -19.01 -22.60 -11.10
CA LEU A 308 -17.73 -23.28 -11.18
C LEU A 308 -17.62 -24.26 -12.35
N ALA A 309 -18.74 -24.81 -12.85
CA ALA A 309 -18.77 -25.74 -13.96
C ALA A 309 -18.25 -25.14 -15.27
N TYR A 310 -18.45 -23.84 -15.47
CA TYR A 310 -18.02 -23.10 -16.65
C TYR A 310 -16.58 -22.57 -16.58
N ARG A 311 -15.87 -22.81 -15.47
CA ARG A 311 -14.50 -22.33 -15.28
C ARG A 311 -13.47 -23.24 -15.96
N PRO A 312 -12.43 -22.69 -16.60
CA PRO A 312 -11.42 -23.48 -17.31
C PRO A 312 -10.41 -24.18 -16.38
N GLU A 313 -10.35 -23.82 -15.09
CA GLU A 313 -9.34 -24.34 -14.17
C GLU A 313 -9.65 -25.77 -13.69
N LYS A 314 -8.92 -26.76 -14.23
CA LYS A 314 -9.07 -28.18 -13.88
C LYS A 314 -9.04 -28.48 -12.38
N LYS A 315 -8.24 -27.76 -11.59
CA LYS A 315 -8.15 -27.94 -10.13
C LYS A 315 -9.43 -27.51 -9.40
N LEU A 316 -10.06 -26.43 -9.85
CA LEU A 316 -11.33 -25.98 -9.29
C LEU A 316 -12.45 -26.97 -9.63
N LEU A 317 -12.52 -27.41 -10.89
CA LEU A 317 -13.49 -28.41 -11.32
C LEU A 317 -13.36 -29.73 -10.53
N GLN A 318 -12.13 -30.19 -10.30
CA GLN A 318 -11.88 -31.36 -9.44
C GLN A 318 -12.39 -31.16 -8.01
N SER A 319 -12.17 -29.98 -7.45
CA SER A 319 -12.60 -29.64 -6.09
C SER A 319 -14.13 -29.56 -5.98
N VAL A 320 -14.80 -29.05 -7.02
CA VAL A 320 -16.28 -29.01 -7.11
C VAL A 320 -16.86 -30.41 -7.16
N VAL A 321 -16.33 -31.30 -8.01
CA VAL A 321 -16.81 -32.69 -8.10
C VAL A 321 -16.66 -33.39 -6.75
N GLN A 322 -15.54 -33.17 -6.04
CA GLN A 322 -15.33 -33.71 -4.70
C GLN A 322 -16.25 -33.11 -3.64
N TRP A 323 -16.64 -31.83 -3.79
CA TRP A 323 -17.61 -31.20 -2.91
C TRP A 323 -18.98 -31.83 -3.10
N VAL A 324 -19.49 -31.90 -4.34
CA VAL A 324 -20.81 -32.50 -4.63
C VAL A 324 -20.88 -33.97 -4.24
N ALA A 325 -19.81 -34.75 -4.47
CA ALA A 325 -19.77 -36.16 -4.09
C ALA A 325 -19.87 -36.40 -2.57
N ARG A 326 -19.44 -35.43 -1.76
CA ARG A 326 -19.54 -35.49 -0.28
C ARG A 326 -20.87 -34.95 0.25
N THR A 327 -21.65 -34.24 -0.56
CA THR A 327 -22.94 -33.67 -0.18
C THR A 327 -24.07 -34.73 -0.24
N PRO A 328 -24.95 -34.81 0.78
CA PRO A 328 -26.04 -35.79 0.82
C PRO A 328 -27.00 -35.76 -0.39
N ALA A 329 -27.56 -36.93 -0.70
CA ALA A 329 -28.31 -37.24 -1.92
C ALA A 329 -29.47 -36.32 -2.33
N PRO A 330 -30.32 -35.73 -1.44
CA PRO A 330 -31.35 -34.83 -1.94
C PRO A 330 -30.77 -33.52 -2.50
N ARG A 331 -29.63 -33.07 -1.96
CA ARG A 331 -29.00 -31.80 -2.31
C ARG A 331 -28.01 -31.91 -3.46
N SER A 332 -27.23 -33.00 -3.51
CA SER A 332 -26.34 -33.26 -4.67
C SER A 332 -27.12 -33.48 -5.98
N GLY A 333 -28.38 -33.93 -5.90
CA GLY A 333 -29.28 -34.01 -7.05
C GLY A 333 -29.62 -32.66 -7.69
N VAL A 334 -29.66 -31.58 -6.91
CA VAL A 334 -29.91 -30.21 -7.41
C VAL A 334 -28.75 -29.73 -8.28
N ALA A 335 -27.53 -30.20 -8.00
CA ALA A 335 -26.31 -29.86 -8.75
C ALA A 335 -26.06 -30.75 -9.99
N ALA A 336 -26.88 -31.77 -10.22
CA ALA A 336 -26.68 -32.75 -11.30
C ALA A 336 -26.66 -32.14 -12.72
N PRO A 337 -27.52 -31.16 -13.09
CA PRO A 337 -27.48 -30.54 -14.41
C PRO A 337 -26.18 -29.79 -14.69
N ALA A 338 -25.66 -29.07 -13.69
CA ALA A 338 -24.40 -28.34 -13.81
C ALA A 338 -23.20 -29.30 -13.97
N LEU A 339 -23.20 -30.42 -13.25
CA LEU A 339 -22.15 -31.44 -13.38
C LEU A 339 -22.17 -32.15 -14.75
N ALA A 340 -23.35 -32.33 -15.37
CA ALA A 340 -23.45 -32.92 -16.70
C ALA A 340 -22.64 -32.10 -17.74
N ALA A 341 -22.70 -30.77 -17.67
CA ALA A 341 -21.91 -29.88 -18.52
C ALA A 341 -20.39 -30.06 -18.31
N VAL A 342 -19.94 -30.29 -17.07
CA VAL A 342 -18.54 -30.56 -16.73
C VAL A 342 -18.06 -31.90 -17.32
N PHE A 343 -18.88 -32.96 -17.20
CA PHE A 343 -18.53 -34.28 -17.70
C PHE A 343 -18.50 -34.39 -19.23
N ASP A 344 -19.30 -33.57 -19.91
CA ASP A 344 -19.26 -33.45 -21.36
C ASP A 344 -18.02 -32.69 -21.85
N ALA A 345 -17.58 -31.66 -21.12
CA ALA A 345 -16.41 -30.85 -21.48
C ALA A 345 -15.04 -31.51 -21.19
N HIS A 346 -14.96 -32.45 -20.23
CA HIS A 346 -13.68 -32.92 -19.67
C HIS A 346 -13.53 -34.47 -19.56
N ALA A 347 -14.23 -35.18 -20.45
CA ALA A 347 -14.63 -36.59 -20.37
C ALA A 347 -13.61 -37.68 -19.93
N PRO A 348 -12.28 -37.57 -20.13
CA PRO A 348 -11.28 -38.48 -19.55
C PRO A 348 -11.34 -38.82 -18.06
N ALA A 349 -10.71 -37.91 -17.31
CA ALA A 349 -10.14 -38.16 -15.99
C ALA A 349 -11.09 -37.83 -14.83
N LEU A 350 -12.22 -37.17 -15.10
CA LEU A 350 -13.20 -36.81 -14.09
C LEU A 350 -14.25 -37.92 -13.88
N ARG A 351 -14.58 -38.71 -14.93
CA ARG A 351 -15.59 -39.78 -14.85
C ARG A 351 -15.19 -40.92 -13.90
N GLU A 352 -13.92 -41.30 -13.85
CA GLU A 352 -13.45 -42.38 -12.96
C GLU A 352 -13.55 -42.04 -11.46
N ARG A 353 -13.66 -40.76 -11.09
CA ARG A 353 -13.63 -40.31 -9.69
C ARG A 353 -15.01 -39.92 -9.14
N ALA A 354 -16.01 -39.75 -10.00
CA ALA A 354 -17.39 -39.47 -9.59
C ALA A 354 -18.20 -40.73 -9.22
N VAL A 355 -17.65 -41.92 -9.52
CA VAL A 355 -18.28 -43.24 -9.27
C VAL A 355 -17.71 -43.91 -8.02
N ARG A 356 -16.94 -43.18 -7.21
CA ARG A 356 -16.50 -43.57 -5.86
C ARG A 356 -17.06 -42.58 -4.86
#